data_AF-A0A523YJR9-F1
#
_entry.id   AF-A0A523YJR9-F1
#
_cell.length_a   1.000
_cell.length_b   1.000
_cell.length_c   1.000
_cell.angle_alpha   90.00
_cell.angle_beta   90.00
_cell.angle_gamma   90.00
#
_symmetry.space_group_name_H-M   'P 1'
#
loop_
_entity.id
_entity.type
_entity.pdbx_description
1 polymer ?
#
loop_
_entity_poly.entity_id
_entity_poly.type
_entity_poly.pdbx_seq_one_letter_code
_entity_poly.pdbx_strand_id
1 'polypeptide(L)'
;MEEDDKKKVYAKGYGNGLKDAWKSVVRLTTRGHSPQELRMIAKGNLAAVPQKTSEKLYGLDVSTLIPKEESSFEYKLTGPLEEGRSYIVKERRPDRSFLIFLEFLQKGADGLCVARIHPEELRERYGMEGAKLVWLTRSEKKATVLGALGGEEEFVSPSNLAALASLLIRFIEEGGRVIIFEGLEYLVTQNSFNPVLKFLQKINEKALVKGVTLLVSIDPSTMDIREYQLLSREIGREI
;
A
#
# COMPACT_ATOMS: atom_id res chain seq x y z
N MET A 1 -12.59 21.50 7.96
CA MET A 1 -11.45 22.02 8.75
C MET A 1 -10.22 21.12 8.59
N GLU A 2 -10.38 19.80 8.62
CA GLU A 2 -9.30 18.81 8.50
C GLU A 2 -8.58 18.77 7.13
N GLU A 3 -9.28 19.04 6.02
CA GLU A 3 -8.71 19.03 4.67
C GLU A 3 -7.78 20.22 4.41
N ASP A 4 -8.11 21.38 4.97
CA ASP A 4 -7.29 22.59 4.84
C ASP A 4 -5.97 22.48 5.61
N ASP A 5 -5.95 21.78 6.73
CA ASP A 5 -4.73 21.59 7.51
C ASP A 5 -3.78 20.58 6.86
N LYS A 6 -4.30 19.50 6.25
CA LYS A 6 -3.50 18.59 5.42
C LYS A 6 -2.89 19.31 4.22
N LYS A 7 -3.67 20.16 3.53
CA LYS A 7 -3.19 21.01 2.42
C LYS A 7 -2.10 21.99 2.87
N LYS A 8 -2.24 22.61 4.05
CA LYS A 8 -1.22 23.52 4.61
C LYS A 8 0.07 22.81 4.97
N VAL A 9 0.00 21.61 5.56
CA VAL A 9 1.20 20.82 5.92
C VAL A 9 1.94 20.37 4.66
N TYR A 10 1.23 19.85 3.67
CA TYR A 10 1.80 19.51 2.36
C TYR A 10 2.44 20.74 1.70
N ALA A 11 1.71 21.86 1.61
CA ALA A 11 2.21 23.09 1.00
C ALA A 11 3.47 23.62 1.69
N LYS A 12 3.55 23.50 3.03
CA LYS A 12 4.74 23.86 3.81
C LYS A 12 5.92 22.94 3.51
N GLY A 13 5.71 21.63 3.45
CA GLY A 13 6.73 20.63 3.10
C GLY A 13 7.27 20.83 1.68
N TYR A 14 6.37 20.97 0.70
CA TYR A 14 6.69 21.28 -0.69
C TYR A 14 7.48 22.60 -0.81
N GLY A 15 7.03 23.65 -0.12
CA GLY A 15 7.72 24.94 -0.08
C GLY A 15 9.13 24.87 0.51
N ASN A 16 9.34 24.05 1.54
CA ASN A 16 10.68 23.82 2.11
C ASN A 16 11.58 23.06 1.12
N GLY A 17 11.05 22.02 0.46
CA GLY A 17 11.78 21.28 -0.57
C GLY A 17 12.24 22.16 -1.73
N LEU A 18 11.36 23.05 -2.22
CA LEU A 18 11.70 24.03 -3.25
C LEU A 18 12.81 24.99 -2.77
N LYS A 19 12.72 25.52 -1.55
CA LYS A 19 13.74 26.42 -0.99
C LYS A 19 15.11 25.74 -0.89
N ASP A 20 15.16 24.49 -0.46
CA ASP A 20 16.40 23.74 -0.32
C ASP A 20 17.03 23.41 -1.69
N ALA A 21 16.20 23.10 -2.69
CA ALA A 21 16.64 22.91 -4.06
C ALA A 21 17.28 24.20 -4.63
N TRP A 22 16.59 25.34 -4.50
CA TRP A 22 17.11 26.63 -5.00
C TRP A 22 18.35 27.10 -4.25
N LYS A 23 18.43 26.92 -2.93
CA LYS A 23 19.66 27.20 -2.15
C LYS A 23 20.83 26.35 -2.62
N SER A 24 20.58 25.11 -3.01
CA SER A 24 21.62 24.23 -3.53
C SER A 24 22.11 24.67 -4.90
N VAL A 25 21.21 25.12 -5.80
CA VAL A 25 21.58 25.72 -7.08
C VAL A 25 22.42 26.99 -6.88
N VAL A 26 21.98 27.91 -6.01
CA VAL A 26 22.73 29.15 -5.71
C VAL A 26 24.13 28.83 -5.16
N ARG A 27 24.25 27.85 -4.27
CA ARG A 27 25.55 27.41 -3.74
C ARG A 27 26.46 26.86 -4.84
N LEU A 28 25.92 26.11 -5.80
CA LEU A 28 26.70 25.57 -6.90
C LEU A 28 27.17 26.67 -7.86
N THR A 29 26.34 27.67 -8.14
CA THR A 29 26.75 28.79 -9.02
C THR A 29 27.79 29.70 -8.38
N THR A 30 27.81 29.84 -7.05
CA THR A 30 28.84 30.62 -6.34
C THR A 30 30.23 29.96 -6.26
N ARG A 31 30.36 28.69 -6.65
CA ARG A 31 31.60 27.91 -6.54
C ARG A 31 32.44 27.88 -7.81
N GLY A 32 32.10 28.67 -8.82
CA GLY A 32 32.87 28.78 -10.07
C GLY A 32 32.75 27.58 -11.02
N HIS A 33 31.74 26.72 -10.84
CA HIS A 33 31.48 25.59 -11.72
C HIS A 33 31.16 26.04 -13.15
N SER A 34 31.63 25.29 -14.14
CA SER A 34 31.29 25.54 -15.53
C SER A 34 29.80 25.20 -15.80
N PRO A 35 29.18 25.79 -16.84
CA PRO A 35 27.79 25.47 -17.20
C PRO A 35 27.52 23.97 -17.45
N GLN A 36 28.53 23.23 -17.91
CA GLN A 36 28.43 21.79 -18.18
C GLN A 36 28.46 20.97 -16.89
N GLU A 37 29.34 21.33 -15.95
CA GLU A 37 29.41 20.70 -14.62
C GLU A 37 28.12 20.95 -13.83
N LEU A 38 27.60 22.18 -13.85
CA LEU A 38 26.33 22.53 -13.22
C LEU A 38 25.18 21.68 -13.77
N ARG A 39 25.15 21.47 -15.09
CA ARG A 39 24.14 20.62 -15.73
C ARG A 39 24.26 19.15 -15.31
N MET A 40 25.48 18.63 -15.19
CA MET A 40 25.73 17.25 -14.75
C MET A 40 25.30 17.05 -13.30
N ILE A 41 25.68 17.97 -12.42
CA ILE A 41 25.32 17.95 -10.99
C ILE A 41 23.80 18.09 -10.81
N ALA A 42 23.16 18.98 -11.57
CA ALA A 42 21.70 19.15 -11.53
C ALA A 42 20.97 17.88 -11.99
N LYS A 43 21.42 17.25 -13.08
CA LYS A 43 20.86 15.97 -13.56
C LYS A 43 21.03 14.85 -12.53
N GLY A 44 22.21 14.73 -11.91
CA GLY A 44 22.46 13.73 -10.88
C GLY A 44 21.58 13.94 -9.64
N ASN A 45 21.44 15.19 -9.19
CA ASN A 45 20.55 15.52 -8.08
C ASN A 45 19.08 15.24 -8.39
N LEU A 46 18.64 15.50 -9.63
CA LEU A 46 17.28 15.22 -10.08
C LEU A 46 16.99 13.71 -10.11
N ALA A 47 17.94 12.91 -10.61
CA ALA A 47 17.85 11.45 -10.60
C ALA A 47 17.84 10.84 -9.19
N ALA A 48 18.47 11.51 -8.22
CA ALA A 48 18.50 11.08 -6.82
C ALA A 48 17.28 11.54 -6.00
N VAL A 49 16.35 12.33 -6.56
CA VAL A 49 15.15 12.80 -5.84
C VAL A 49 14.29 11.64 -5.32
N PRO A 50 13.99 10.58 -6.10
CA PRO A 50 13.21 9.45 -5.59
C PRO A 50 13.89 8.78 -4.39
N GLN A 51 15.18 8.48 -4.50
CA GLN A 51 15.95 7.84 -3.42
C GLN A 51 16.01 8.70 -2.15
N LYS A 52 16.29 10.01 -2.28
CA LYS A 52 16.31 10.93 -1.14
C LYS A 52 14.94 11.14 -0.51
N THR A 53 13.88 10.99 -1.30
CA THR A 53 12.49 11.05 -0.80
C THR A 53 12.18 9.79 0.01
N SER A 54 12.54 8.62 -0.51
CA SER A 54 12.43 7.34 0.21
C SER A 54 13.25 7.33 1.51
N GLU A 55 14.50 7.77 1.49
CA GLU A 55 15.34 7.89 2.70
C GLU A 55 14.74 8.82 3.76
N LYS A 56 14.16 9.95 3.33
CA LYS A 56 13.43 10.85 4.24
C LYS A 56 12.17 10.20 4.79
N LEU A 57 11.47 9.40 3.98
CA LEU A 57 10.28 8.64 4.36
C LEU A 57 10.60 7.59 5.43
N TYR A 58 11.70 6.85 5.29
CA TYR A 58 12.17 5.87 6.28
C TYR A 58 12.72 6.50 7.56
N GLY A 59 13.24 7.73 7.48
CA GLY A 59 13.69 8.51 8.64
C GLY A 59 12.59 9.32 9.34
N LEU A 60 11.37 9.35 8.78
CA LEU A 60 10.22 10.01 9.38
C LEU A 60 9.63 9.11 10.45
N ASP A 61 9.58 9.61 11.69
CA ASP A 61 8.76 8.99 12.72
C ASP A 61 7.29 9.11 12.30
N VAL A 62 6.72 8.01 11.82
CA VAL A 62 5.37 7.93 11.25
C VAL A 62 4.32 8.42 12.26
N SER A 63 4.61 8.37 13.57
CA SER A 63 3.75 8.92 14.62
C SER A 63 3.59 10.45 14.57
N THR A 64 4.49 11.16 13.88
CA THR A 64 4.42 12.61 13.67
C THR A 64 3.61 13.02 12.45
N LEU A 65 3.32 12.08 11.54
CA LEU A 65 2.54 12.29 10.31
C LEU A 65 1.06 11.90 10.48
N ILE A 66 0.77 11.04 11.45
CA ILE A 66 -0.59 10.66 11.82
C ILE A 66 -1.16 11.76 12.74
N PRO A 67 -2.30 12.40 12.40
CA PRO A 67 -2.95 13.36 13.28
C PRO A 67 -3.18 12.75 14.67
N LYS A 68 -2.85 13.48 15.75
CA LYS A 68 -2.97 13.00 17.14
C LYS A 68 -4.35 12.46 17.52
N GLU A 69 -5.40 12.85 16.79
CA GLU A 69 -6.79 12.40 16.98
C GLU A 69 -7.09 11.00 16.39
N GLU A 70 -6.25 10.48 15.48
CA GLU A 70 -6.37 9.11 14.94
C GLU A 70 -5.59 8.07 15.80
N SER A 71 -4.96 8.50 16.91
CA SER A 71 -4.09 7.67 17.77
C SER A 71 -4.81 6.74 18.76
N SER A 72 -6.09 6.40 18.55
CA SER A 72 -6.78 5.44 19.43
C SER A 72 -6.30 3.98 19.23
N PHE A 73 -5.54 3.69 18.18
CA PHE A 73 -4.79 2.45 18.04
C PHE A 73 -3.34 2.70 18.44
N GLU A 74 -2.90 2.16 19.58
CA GLU A 74 -1.47 2.07 19.91
C GLU A 74 -0.79 1.21 18.83
N TYR A 75 -0.24 1.86 17.80
CA TYR A 75 0.56 1.19 16.78
C TYR A 75 1.91 0.79 17.38
N LYS A 76 1.96 -0.38 18.01
CA LYS A 76 3.23 -1.00 18.36
C LYS A 76 3.83 -1.56 17.07
N LEU A 77 4.96 -1.01 16.63
CA LEU A 77 5.86 -1.68 15.71
C LEU A 77 6.38 -2.93 16.43
N THR A 78 5.67 -4.05 16.30
CA THR A 78 6.05 -5.34 16.88
C THR A 78 7.18 -5.96 16.05
N GLY A 79 8.39 -5.43 16.15
CA GLY A 79 9.59 -6.01 15.55
C GLY A 79 9.54 -6.23 14.02
N PRO A 80 10.55 -6.89 13.45
CA PRO A 80 10.52 -7.29 12.04
C PRO A 80 9.44 -8.36 11.81
N LEU A 81 8.62 -8.17 10.78
CA LEU A 81 7.62 -9.17 10.37
C LEU A 81 8.32 -10.42 9.85
N GLU A 82 7.88 -11.58 10.31
CA GLU A 82 8.29 -12.86 9.73
C GLU A 82 7.61 -13.05 8.37
N GLU A 83 8.41 -13.32 7.33
CA GLU A 83 7.90 -13.67 6.01
C GLU A 83 7.13 -15.01 6.02
N GLY A 84 6.20 -15.17 5.08
CA GLY A 84 5.40 -16.40 4.95
C GLY A 84 4.36 -16.58 6.05
N ARG A 85 3.98 -15.48 6.71
CA ARG A 85 2.96 -15.44 7.76
C ARG A 85 1.85 -14.48 7.37
N SER A 86 0.71 -14.64 8.02
CA SER A 86 -0.47 -13.81 7.79
C SER A 86 -0.66 -12.84 8.96
N TYR A 87 -1.02 -11.59 8.65
CA TYR A 87 -1.17 -10.51 9.61
C TYR A 87 -2.45 -9.72 9.34
N ILE A 88 -3.17 -9.39 10.41
CA ILE A 88 -4.19 -8.34 10.39
C ILE A 88 -3.50 -7.03 10.78
N VAL A 89 -3.63 -6.02 9.93
CA VAL A 89 -3.21 -4.66 10.23
C VAL A 89 -4.46 -3.89 10.64
N LYS A 90 -4.50 -3.44 11.90
CA LYS A 90 -5.66 -2.70 12.42
C LYS A 90 -5.54 -1.24 12.03
N GLU A 91 -6.35 -0.79 11.08
CA GLU A 91 -6.27 0.57 10.59
C GLU A 91 -7.57 1.00 9.90
N ARG A 92 -7.88 2.31 9.94
CA ARG A 92 -9.05 2.86 9.25
C ARG A 92 -8.81 3.07 7.76
N ARG A 93 -7.57 3.36 7.40
CA ARG A 93 -7.08 3.53 6.03
C ARG A 93 -5.85 2.64 5.88
N PRO A 94 -5.62 2.04 4.71
CA PRO A 94 -4.57 1.05 4.47
C PRO A 94 -3.14 1.65 4.42
N ASP A 95 -2.86 2.72 5.16
CA ASP A 95 -1.60 3.45 5.07
C ASP A 95 -0.43 2.60 5.59
N ARG A 96 -0.61 1.92 6.73
CA ARG A 96 0.44 1.11 7.36
C ARG A 96 0.63 -0.20 6.61
N SER A 97 -0.44 -0.89 6.24
CA SER A 97 -0.32 -2.12 5.47
C SER A 97 0.33 -1.87 4.11
N PHE A 98 0.01 -0.76 3.43
CA PHE A 98 0.70 -0.38 2.19
C PHE A 98 2.18 -0.10 2.40
N LEU A 99 2.57 0.62 3.46
CA LEU A 99 3.99 0.84 3.76
C LEU A 99 4.74 -0.48 3.94
N ILE A 100 4.19 -1.40 4.73
CA ILE A 100 4.77 -2.74 4.93
C ILE A 100 4.88 -3.47 3.58
N PHE A 101 3.83 -3.44 2.77
CA PHE A 101 3.81 -4.08 1.46
C PHE A 101 4.88 -3.53 0.51
N LEU A 102 5.07 -2.20 0.48
CA LEU A 102 6.10 -1.55 -0.33
C LEU A 102 7.52 -1.96 0.09
N GLU A 103 7.77 -2.20 1.39
CA GLU A 103 9.06 -2.74 1.84
C GLU A 103 9.36 -4.13 1.26
N PHE A 104 8.35 -4.97 1.07
CA PHE A 104 8.52 -6.25 0.36
C PHE A 104 8.88 -6.02 -1.11
N LEU A 105 8.17 -5.13 -1.80
CA LEU A 105 8.45 -4.83 -3.22
C LEU A 105 9.87 -4.29 -3.41
N GLN A 106 10.33 -3.41 -2.52
CA GLN A 106 11.69 -2.85 -2.58
C GLN A 106 12.78 -3.90 -2.38
N LYS A 107 12.49 -4.98 -1.66
CA LYS A 107 13.38 -6.14 -1.52
C LYS A 107 13.32 -7.08 -2.74
N GLY A 108 12.56 -6.73 -3.77
CA GLY A 108 12.40 -7.51 -5.01
C GLY A 108 11.35 -8.62 -4.92
N ALA A 109 10.46 -8.58 -3.93
CA ALA A 109 9.38 -9.54 -3.81
C ALA A 109 8.30 -9.31 -4.89
N ASP A 110 7.86 -10.37 -5.57
CA ASP A 110 6.64 -10.31 -6.40
C ASP A 110 5.43 -10.14 -5.48
N GLY A 111 4.69 -9.05 -5.67
CA GLY A 111 3.62 -8.63 -4.77
C GLY A 111 2.31 -8.39 -5.49
N LEU A 112 1.21 -8.74 -4.84
CA LEU A 112 -0.14 -8.53 -5.33
C LEU A 112 -0.98 -7.70 -4.36
N CYS A 113 -1.62 -6.66 -4.86
CA CYS A 113 -2.53 -5.80 -4.11
C CYS A 113 -3.97 -5.99 -4.57
N VAL A 114 -4.84 -6.39 -3.65
CA VAL A 114 -6.29 -6.35 -3.83
C VAL A 114 -6.82 -5.13 -3.10
N ALA A 115 -7.52 -4.25 -3.82
CA ALA A 115 -8.05 -3.03 -3.23
C ALA A 115 -9.30 -2.51 -3.94
N ARG A 116 -10.03 -1.64 -3.25
CA ARG A 116 -11.13 -0.85 -3.84
C ARG A 116 -10.63 0.43 -4.49
N ILE A 117 -9.48 0.91 -4.03
CA ILE A 117 -8.80 2.08 -4.58
C ILE A 117 -8.45 1.79 -6.05
N HIS A 118 -8.65 2.79 -6.90
CA HIS A 118 -8.39 2.65 -8.33
C HIS A 118 -6.90 2.39 -8.60
N PRO A 119 -6.52 1.52 -9.56
CA PRO A 119 -5.11 1.20 -9.85
C PRO A 119 -4.23 2.42 -10.14
N GLU A 120 -4.75 3.41 -10.87
CA GLU A 120 -4.04 4.67 -11.13
C GLU A 120 -3.74 5.43 -9.82
N GLU A 121 -4.70 5.51 -8.91
CA GLU A 121 -4.50 6.16 -7.61
C GLU A 121 -3.53 5.37 -6.73
N LEU A 122 -3.55 4.03 -6.80
CA LEU A 122 -2.57 3.18 -6.12
C LEU A 122 -1.14 3.46 -6.58
N ARG A 123 -0.94 3.65 -7.89
CA ARG A 123 0.38 4.00 -8.45
C ARG A 123 0.77 5.43 -8.07
N GLU A 124 -0.06 6.41 -8.40
CA GLU A 124 0.27 7.82 -8.22
C GLU A 124 0.46 8.22 -6.75
N ARG A 125 -0.40 7.73 -5.86
CA ARG A 125 -0.37 8.13 -4.44
C ARG A 125 0.50 7.24 -3.58
N TYR A 126 0.53 5.94 -3.86
CA TYR A 126 1.18 4.96 -2.97
C TYR A 126 2.39 4.27 -3.59
N GLY A 127 2.78 4.56 -4.84
CA GLY A 127 4.00 4.02 -5.44
C GLY A 127 3.92 2.51 -5.72
N MET A 128 2.75 2.04 -6.17
CA MET A 128 2.46 0.62 -6.41
C MET A 128 2.85 0.14 -7.83
N GLU A 129 3.84 0.77 -8.49
CA GLU A 129 4.21 0.44 -9.87
C GLU A 129 4.81 -0.97 -10.02
N GLY A 130 5.43 -1.49 -8.96
CA GLY A 130 6.07 -2.82 -8.95
C GLY A 130 5.15 -3.98 -8.55
N ALA A 131 3.85 -3.73 -8.35
CA ALA A 131 2.90 -4.73 -7.89
C ALA A 131 1.86 -5.10 -8.95
N LYS A 132 1.41 -6.36 -8.92
CA LYS A 132 0.19 -6.79 -9.62
C LYS A 132 -1.02 -6.21 -8.88
N LEU A 133 -1.92 -5.55 -9.60
CA LEU A 133 -3.07 -4.85 -8.99
C LEU A 133 -4.38 -5.54 -9.38
N VAL A 134 -5.19 -5.82 -8.37
CA VAL A 134 -6.55 -6.36 -8.51
C VAL A 134 -7.55 -5.34 -7.99
N TRP A 135 -8.34 -4.77 -8.90
CA TRP A 135 -9.33 -3.77 -8.56
C TRP A 135 -10.70 -4.39 -8.26
N LEU A 136 -11.18 -4.20 -7.03
CA LEU A 136 -12.52 -4.63 -6.60
C LEU A 136 -13.58 -3.63 -7.06
N THR A 137 -14.23 -3.93 -8.19
CA THR A 137 -15.24 -3.04 -8.78
C THR A 137 -16.41 -3.79 -9.39
N ARG A 138 -17.61 -3.23 -9.26
CA ARG A 138 -18.82 -3.72 -9.97
C ARG A 138 -18.94 -3.16 -11.39
N SER A 139 -18.14 -2.16 -11.75
CA SER A 139 -18.29 -1.41 -13.00
C SER A 139 -17.36 -1.97 -14.09
N GLU A 140 -17.79 -3.05 -14.74
CA GLU A 140 -17.06 -3.70 -15.85
C GLU A 140 -16.68 -2.70 -16.96
N LYS A 141 -17.55 -1.72 -17.25
CA LYS A 141 -17.30 -0.66 -18.26
C LYS A 141 -16.10 0.24 -17.95
N LYS A 142 -15.79 0.50 -16.67
CA LYS A 142 -14.59 1.26 -16.29
C LYS A 142 -13.34 0.40 -16.38
N ALA A 143 -13.49 -0.90 -16.11
CA ALA A 143 -12.40 -1.84 -16.16
C ALA A 143 -11.90 -2.14 -17.59
N THR A 144 -12.80 -2.05 -18.58
CA THR A 144 -12.40 -2.17 -20.00
C THR A 144 -11.55 -0.99 -20.48
N VAL A 145 -11.76 0.21 -19.92
CA VAL A 145 -10.97 1.41 -20.24
C VAL A 145 -9.56 1.29 -19.65
N LEU A 146 -9.41 0.62 -18.51
CA LEU A 146 -8.12 0.36 -17.85
C LEU A 146 -7.27 -0.63 -18.64
N GLY A 147 -7.86 -1.72 -19.14
CA GLY A 147 -7.15 -2.67 -20.02
C GLY A 147 -6.64 -2.05 -21.34
N ALA A 148 -7.23 -0.93 -21.77
CA ALA A 148 -6.79 -0.20 -22.96
C ALA A 148 -5.57 0.71 -22.72
N LEU A 149 -5.21 0.97 -21.45
CA LEU A 149 -4.04 1.78 -21.06
C LEU A 149 -2.75 0.95 -20.91
N GLY A 150 -2.76 -0.32 -21.33
CA GLY A 150 -1.55 -1.14 -21.51
C GLY A 150 -0.97 -1.77 -20.24
N GLY A 151 -1.71 -1.78 -19.14
CA GLY A 151 -1.34 -2.48 -17.90
C GLY A 151 -2.02 -3.85 -17.76
N GLU A 152 -1.34 -4.80 -17.12
CA GLU A 152 -1.89 -6.09 -16.64
C GLU A 152 -2.85 -5.86 -15.45
N GLU A 153 -3.86 -5.02 -15.63
CA GLU A 153 -4.80 -4.69 -14.55
C GLU A 153 -5.95 -5.67 -14.56
N GLU A 154 -6.00 -6.52 -13.53
CA GLU A 154 -7.12 -7.43 -13.32
C GLU A 154 -8.19 -6.73 -12.48
N PHE A 155 -9.45 -6.89 -12.88
CA PHE A 155 -10.58 -6.41 -12.12
C PHE A 155 -11.46 -7.59 -11.72
N VAL A 156 -12.02 -7.53 -10.52
CA VAL A 156 -12.90 -8.56 -10.02
C VAL A 156 -14.12 -7.92 -9.37
N SER A 157 -15.31 -8.41 -9.75
CA SER A 157 -16.51 -8.03 -9.02
C SER A 157 -16.40 -8.50 -7.57
N PRO A 158 -16.67 -7.64 -6.58
CA PRO A 158 -16.62 -8.03 -5.17
C PRO A 158 -17.60 -9.16 -4.83
N SER A 159 -18.65 -9.37 -5.63
CA SER A 159 -19.59 -10.50 -5.47
C SER A 159 -19.08 -11.82 -6.05
N ASN A 160 -17.94 -11.82 -6.76
CA ASN A 160 -17.36 -13.00 -7.39
C ASN A 160 -16.13 -13.49 -6.61
N LEU A 161 -16.38 -13.98 -5.39
CA LEU A 161 -15.34 -14.55 -4.53
C LEU A 161 -14.58 -15.71 -5.19
N ALA A 162 -15.24 -16.46 -6.09
CA ALA A 162 -14.62 -17.58 -6.80
C ALA A 162 -13.54 -17.10 -7.77
N ALA A 163 -13.83 -16.07 -8.58
CA ALA A 163 -12.84 -15.49 -9.48
C ALA A 163 -11.66 -14.86 -8.71
N LEU A 164 -11.95 -14.13 -7.64
CA LEU A 164 -10.91 -13.55 -6.79
C LEU A 164 -10.02 -14.65 -6.18
N ALA A 165 -10.62 -15.75 -5.71
CA ALA A 165 -9.87 -16.85 -5.13
C ALA A 165 -8.96 -17.52 -6.15
N SER A 166 -9.45 -17.76 -7.37
CA SER A 166 -8.64 -18.34 -8.44
C SER A 166 -7.44 -17.47 -8.79
N LEU A 167 -7.62 -16.15 -8.85
CA LEU A 167 -6.55 -15.19 -9.12
C LEU A 167 -5.47 -15.24 -8.03
N LEU A 168 -5.88 -15.12 -6.76
CA LEU A 168 -4.95 -15.16 -5.63
C LEU A 168 -4.21 -16.50 -5.53
N ILE A 169 -4.91 -17.62 -5.73
CA ILE A 169 -4.30 -18.95 -5.72
C ILE A 169 -3.30 -19.11 -6.86
N ARG A 170 -3.63 -18.63 -8.07
CA ARG A 170 -2.69 -18.63 -9.20
C ARG A 170 -1.43 -17.84 -8.87
N PHE A 171 -1.57 -16.62 -8.34
CA PHE A 171 -0.44 -15.81 -7.91
C PHE A 171 0.45 -16.52 -6.87
N ILE A 172 -0.18 -17.17 -5.88
CA ILE A 172 0.54 -17.96 -4.88
C ILE A 172 1.28 -19.15 -5.52
N GLU A 173 0.69 -19.81 -6.52
CA GLU A 173 1.28 -20.96 -7.20
C GLU A 173 2.41 -20.58 -8.16
N GLU A 174 2.35 -19.39 -8.75
CA GLU A 174 3.38 -18.82 -9.64
C GLU A 174 4.61 -18.28 -8.90
N GLY A 175 4.64 -18.37 -7.56
CA GLY A 175 5.78 -17.97 -6.74
C GLY A 175 5.68 -16.55 -6.15
N GLY A 176 4.47 -15.97 -6.12
CA GLY A 176 4.20 -14.73 -5.42
C GLY A 176 4.69 -14.75 -3.97
N ARG A 177 5.15 -13.60 -3.46
CA ARG A 177 5.84 -13.52 -2.16
C ARG A 177 5.02 -12.78 -1.11
N VAL A 178 4.22 -11.80 -1.51
CA VAL A 178 3.39 -11.01 -0.61
C VAL A 178 2.04 -10.67 -1.26
N ILE A 179 0.97 -10.76 -0.48
CA ILE A 179 -0.37 -10.31 -0.84
C ILE A 179 -0.80 -9.29 0.19
N ILE A 180 -1.32 -8.16 -0.28
CA ILE A 180 -2.07 -7.23 0.56
C ILE A 180 -3.53 -7.21 0.14
N PHE A 181 -4.40 -7.26 1.14
CA PHE A 181 -5.83 -7.27 0.99
C PHE A 181 -6.44 -6.06 1.71
N GLU A 182 -6.95 -5.11 0.93
CA GLU A 182 -7.76 -3.98 1.37
C GLU A 182 -9.20 -4.15 0.87
N GLY A 183 -10.17 -3.76 1.69
CA GLY A 183 -11.58 -3.81 1.34
C GLY A 183 -12.28 -5.13 1.68
N LEU A 184 -11.82 -5.85 2.71
CA LEU A 184 -12.48 -7.06 3.21
C LEU A 184 -13.92 -6.74 3.68
N GLU A 185 -14.12 -5.59 4.31
CA GLU A 185 -15.41 -5.03 4.72
C GLU A 185 -16.38 -4.92 3.55
N TYR A 186 -15.85 -4.53 2.38
CA TYR A 186 -16.64 -4.41 1.17
C TYR A 186 -17.05 -5.77 0.62
N LEU A 187 -16.15 -6.76 0.67
CA LEU A 187 -16.54 -8.14 0.35
C LEU A 187 -17.63 -8.65 1.29
N VAL A 188 -17.52 -8.39 2.59
CA VAL A 188 -18.54 -8.79 3.58
C VAL A 188 -19.88 -8.13 3.25
N THR A 189 -19.87 -6.83 2.92
CA THR A 189 -21.07 -6.09 2.51
C THR A 189 -21.71 -6.68 1.24
N GLN A 190 -20.92 -7.24 0.32
CA GLN A 190 -21.44 -7.80 -0.94
C GLN A 190 -21.82 -9.30 -0.85
N ASN A 191 -21.28 -10.07 0.10
CA ASN A 191 -21.43 -11.54 0.14
C ASN A 191 -21.93 -12.10 1.48
N SER A 192 -22.12 -11.26 2.50
CA SER A 192 -22.20 -11.66 3.92
C SER A 192 -20.87 -12.18 4.48
N PHE A 193 -20.76 -12.23 5.81
CA PHE A 193 -19.51 -12.58 6.49
C PHE A 193 -19.04 -14.02 6.26
N ASN A 194 -19.92 -15.02 6.43
CA ASN A 194 -19.52 -16.42 6.39
C ASN A 194 -18.86 -16.86 5.06
N PRO A 195 -19.36 -16.47 3.87
CA PRO A 195 -18.66 -16.75 2.62
C PRO A 195 -17.28 -16.09 2.53
N VAL A 196 -17.13 -14.86 3.04
CA VAL A 196 -15.85 -14.14 3.04
C VAL A 196 -14.86 -14.76 4.01
N LEU A 197 -15.30 -15.21 5.18
CA LEU A 197 -14.46 -15.93 6.13
C LEU A 197 -13.91 -17.22 5.50
N LYS A 198 -14.77 -18.02 4.86
CA LYS A 198 -14.35 -19.25 4.15
C LYS A 198 -13.40 -18.97 2.99
N PHE A 199 -13.64 -17.88 2.27
CA PHE A 199 -12.73 -17.40 1.23
C PHE A 199 -11.36 -17.08 1.82
N LEU A 200 -11.30 -16.26 2.87
CA LEU A 200 -10.05 -15.85 3.49
C LEU A 200 -9.29 -17.05 4.09
N GLN A 201 -10.00 -17.97 4.73
CA GLN A 201 -9.48 -19.26 5.21
C GLN A 201 -8.73 -20.03 4.12
N LYS A 202 -9.37 -20.20 2.96
CA LYS A 202 -8.78 -20.90 1.82
C LYS A 202 -7.51 -20.21 1.31
N ILE A 203 -7.51 -18.88 1.24
CA ILE A 203 -6.33 -18.11 0.80
C ILE A 203 -5.21 -18.18 1.84
N ASN A 204 -5.54 -18.02 3.12
CA ASN A 204 -4.62 -18.09 4.25
C ASN A 204 -3.91 -19.46 4.30
N GLU A 205 -4.66 -20.55 4.21
CA GLU A 205 -4.12 -21.92 4.16
C GLU A 205 -3.11 -22.06 3.01
N LYS A 206 -3.49 -21.64 1.80
CA LYS A 206 -2.63 -21.74 0.63
C LYS A 206 -1.36 -20.88 0.77
N ALA A 207 -1.50 -19.66 1.29
CA ALA A 207 -0.40 -18.73 1.50
C ALA A 207 0.60 -19.29 2.52
N LEU A 208 0.12 -19.82 3.65
CA LEU A 208 0.96 -20.44 4.68
C LEU A 208 1.74 -21.64 4.13
N VAL A 209 1.08 -22.53 3.36
CA VAL A 209 1.73 -23.70 2.75
C VAL A 209 2.83 -23.30 1.76
N LYS A 210 2.66 -22.19 1.05
CA LYS A 210 3.62 -21.70 0.05
C LYS A 210 4.60 -20.65 0.58
N GLY A 211 4.51 -20.27 1.85
CA GLY A 211 5.37 -19.25 2.46
C GLY A 211 5.16 -17.86 1.85
N VAL A 212 3.91 -17.53 1.48
CA VAL A 212 3.49 -16.20 1.02
C VAL A 212 3.03 -15.38 2.21
N THR A 213 3.51 -14.15 2.35
CA THR A 213 3.05 -13.23 3.39
C THR A 213 1.68 -12.67 3.01
N LEU A 214 0.69 -12.73 3.90
CA LEU A 214 -0.64 -12.15 3.70
C LEU A 214 -0.86 -11.00 4.67
N LEU A 215 -1.12 -9.81 4.15
CA LEU A 215 -1.47 -8.61 4.93
C LEU A 215 -2.94 -8.30 4.71
N VAL A 216 -3.73 -8.23 5.78
CA VAL A 216 -5.16 -7.91 5.69
C VAL A 216 -5.41 -6.62 6.46
N SER A 217 -5.69 -5.53 5.74
CA SER A 217 -6.10 -4.26 6.33
C SER A 217 -7.55 -4.38 6.79
N ILE A 218 -7.81 -4.12 8.06
CA ILE A 218 -9.15 -4.14 8.64
C ILE A 218 -9.34 -2.94 9.56
N ASP A 219 -10.48 -2.26 9.43
CA ASP A 219 -10.99 -1.35 10.45
C ASP A 219 -11.92 -2.13 11.41
N PRO A 220 -11.47 -2.49 12.63
CA PRO A 220 -12.30 -3.27 13.55
C PRO A 220 -13.60 -2.57 13.95
N SER A 221 -13.69 -1.24 13.81
CA SER A 221 -14.89 -0.47 14.16
C SER A 221 -16.04 -0.64 13.16
N THR A 222 -15.76 -1.24 11.99
CA THR A 222 -16.75 -1.45 10.91
C THR A 222 -17.33 -2.87 10.89
N MET A 223 -16.89 -3.75 11.80
CA MET A 223 -17.31 -5.14 11.87
C MET A 223 -18.00 -5.44 13.21
N ASP A 224 -18.85 -6.47 13.23
CA ASP A 224 -19.33 -7.01 14.49
C ASP A 224 -18.17 -7.63 15.29
N ILE A 225 -18.22 -7.50 16.63
CA ILE A 225 -17.17 -7.99 17.53
C ILE A 225 -16.90 -9.48 17.30
N ARG A 226 -17.95 -10.27 17.09
CA ARG A 226 -17.84 -11.72 16.86
C ARG A 226 -17.20 -12.02 15.51
N GLU A 227 -17.57 -11.28 14.47
CA GLU A 227 -17.00 -11.41 13.13
C GLU A 227 -15.49 -11.10 13.14
N TYR A 228 -15.11 -9.99 13.78
CA TYR A 228 -13.72 -9.61 13.96
C TYR A 228 -12.92 -10.67 14.73
N GLN A 229 -13.47 -11.20 15.83
CA GLN A 229 -12.80 -12.25 16.62
C GLN A 229 -12.58 -13.54 15.82
N LEU A 230 -13.52 -13.91 14.95
CA LEU A 230 -13.36 -15.08 14.07
C LEU A 230 -12.27 -14.85 13.02
N LEU A 231 -12.22 -13.66 12.40
CA LEU A 231 -11.16 -13.29 11.45
C LEU A 231 -9.78 -13.22 12.13
N SER A 232 -9.71 -12.57 13.30
CA SER A 232 -8.49 -12.47 14.10
C SER A 232 -7.93 -13.84 14.45
N ARG A 233 -8.79 -14.76 14.91
CA ARG A 233 -8.39 -16.13 15.23
C ARG A 233 -7.87 -16.89 14.01
N GLU A 234 -8.44 -16.66 12.84
CA GLU A 234 -8.02 -17.30 11.60
C GLU A 234 -6.61 -16.86 11.17
N ILE A 235 -6.34 -15.56 11.20
CA ILE A 235 -5.05 -15.02 10.76
C ILE A 235 -3.96 -15.18 11.83
N GLY A 236 -4.32 -15.11 13.10
CA GLY A 236 -3.47 -15.46 14.24
C GLY A 236 -2.46 -14.40 14.68
N ARG A 237 -2.17 -13.36 13.88
CA ARG A 237 -1.29 -12.25 14.25
C ARG A 237 -1.92 -10.90 13.93
N GLU A 238 -1.80 -9.97 14.86
CA GLU A 238 -2.32 -8.61 14.75
C GLU A 238 -1.19 -7.62 14.97
N ILE A 239 -1.12 -6.60 14.11
CA ILE A 239 -0.09 -5.55 14.16
C ILE A 239 -0.68 -4.15 14.05
#